data_AF-A0A5B0X6T3-F1
#
_entry.id   AF-A0A5B0X6T3-F1
#
_cell.length_a   1.000
_cell.length_b   1.000
_cell.length_c   1.000
_cell.angle_alpha   90.00
_cell.angle_beta   90.00
_cell.angle_gamma   90.00
#
_symmetry.space_group_name_H-M   'P 1'
#
loop_
_entity.id
_entity.type
_entity.pdbx_description
1 polymer ?
#
loop_
_entity_poly.entity_id
_entity_poly.type
_entity_poly.pdbx_seq_one_letter_code
_entity_poly.pdbx_strand_id
1 'polypeptide(L)'
;MNNIYSSNNLKIPKNNNNQSIEIIDIFIVVDVELIIQDIKTSELSFSQDYKKPTIRDGRYFYYMTSQQKTYNNIGNLKVTGNIGDIVRWRASSLSAQSEYQVLLYDMKKITGENNISFPVNLIKEVTDIPIPQKNSVTPSITYQKEHISYQESTLLNTGFSYYALYLAIYNRSKLIGYCSHGLSSKESLQGLNGLPLTVTISSSTD
;
A
#
# COMPACT_ATOMS: atom_id res chain seq x y z
N MET A 1 38.48 17.63 39.54
CA MET A 1 37.79 16.69 38.63
C MET A 1 37.42 17.46 37.38
N ASN A 2 37.95 17.05 36.22
CA ASN A 2 37.67 17.63 34.90
C ASN A 2 36.40 17.03 34.29
N ASN A 3 35.65 17.87 33.55
CA ASN A 3 35.02 17.60 32.24
C ASN A 3 34.16 18.85 31.92
N ILE A 4 34.61 19.82 31.10
CA ILE A 4 34.71 19.82 29.63
C ILE A 4 33.43 19.25 28.99
N TYR A 5 32.50 20.13 28.61
CA TYR A 5 31.97 20.29 27.25
C TYR A 5 31.05 21.52 27.21
N SER A 6 31.54 22.60 26.60
CA SER A 6 30.69 23.64 26.04
C SER A 6 29.91 23.06 24.85
N SER A 7 28.62 23.35 24.76
CA SER A 7 27.90 23.30 23.48
C SER A 7 27.10 24.58 23.29
N ASN A 8 27.66 25.39 22.42
CA ASN A 8 27.09 26.56 21.77
C ASN A 8 25.63 26.36 21.36
N ASN A 9 24.82 27.40 21.62
CA ASN A 9 23.82 27.97 20.71
C ASN A 9 23.33 27.05 19.57
N LEU A 10 22.45 26.10 19.89
CA LEU A 10 21.46 25.66 18.91
C LEU A 10 20.28 26.62 18.99
N LYS A 11 20.33 27.66 18.16
CA LYS A 11 19.11 28.33 17.71
C LYS A 11 18.29 27.27 16.98
N ILE A 12 17.28 26.74 17.66
CA ILE A 12 16.22 25.98 17.02
C ILE A 12 15.61 26.93 15.99
N PRO A 13 15.67 26.64 14.67
CA PRO A 13 14.97 27.43 13.70
C PRO A 13 13.49 27.28 14.02
N LYS A 14 12.80 28.39 14.31
CA LYS A 14 11.34 28.42 14.24
C LYS A 14 10.98 28.18 12.78
N ASN A 15 10.64 26.94 12.45
CA ASN A 15 10.12 26.62 11.13
C ASN A 15 8.65 27.09 11.10
N ASN A 16 8.43 28.28 10.54
CA ASN A 16 7.12 28.89 10.35
C ASN A 16 6.40 28.30 9.13
N ASN A 17 6.47 26.99 8.89
CA ASN A 17 5.75 26.34 7.83
C ASN A 17 4.62 25.54 8.45
N ASN A 18 3.44 26.16 8.54
CA ASN A 18 2.19 25.46 8.81
C ASN A 18 1.80 24.65 7.56
N GLN A 19 2.67 23.74 7.12
CA GLN A 19 2.38 22.83 6.02
C GLN A 19 1.30 21.87 6.48
N SER A 20 0.15 21.92 5.83
CA SER A 20 -0.90 20.93 6.04
C SER A 20 -0.40 19.57 5.59
N ILE A 21 -0.47 18.58 6.49
CA ILE A 21 -0.20 17.18 6.14
C ILE A 21 -1.24 16.74 5.12
N GLU A 22 -0.79 16.30 3.95
CA GLU A 22 -1.67 15.75 2.92
C GLU A 22 -1.79 14.22 3.06
N ILE A 23 -2.93 13.69 2.60
CA ILE A 23 -3.17 12.26 2.48
C ILE A 23 -3.07 11.86 1.01
N ILE A 24 -2.13 10.96 0.71
CA ILE A 24 -1.91 10.40 -0.61
C ILE A 24 -2.47 8.97 -0.61
N ASP A 25 -3.61 8.79 -1.25
CA ASP A 25 -4.23 7.47 -1.37
C ASP A 25 -3.51 6.62 -2.44
N ILE A 26 -3.22 5.37 -2.06
CA ILE A 26 -2.76 4.31 -2.95
C ILE A 26 -3.75 3.16 -2.87
N PHE A 27 -4.32 2.79 -4.01
CA PHE A 27 -5.23 1.67 -4.15
C PHE A 27 -4.61 0.55 -4.96
N ILE A 28 -4.58 -0.63 -4.36
CA ILE A 28 -4.02 -1.87 -4.91
C ILE A 28 -5.19 -2.77 -5.30
N VAL A 29 -5.37 -3.01 -6.59
CA VAL A 29 -6.38 -3.95 -7.09
C VAL A 29 -5.70 -5.29 -7.38
N VAL A 30 -6.30 -6.38 -6.91
CA VAL A 30 -5.73 -7.73 -6.99
C VAL A 30 -6.63 -8.63 -7.83
N ASP A 31 -6.06 -9.22 -8.87
CA ASP A 31 -6.73 -10.25 -9.68
C ASP A 31 -6.64 -11.62 -8.99
N VAL A 32 -7.54 -11.84 -8.03
CA VAL A 32 -7.59 -13.08 -7.26
C VAL A 32 -7.96 -14.28 -8.13
N GLU A 33 -8.83 -14.10 -9.12
CA GLU A 33 -9.27 -15.21 -9.98
C GLU A 33 -8.10 -15.71 -10.83
N LEU A 34 -7.29 -14.80 -11.39
CA LEU A 34 -6.09 -15.17 -12.14
C LEU A 34 -5.03 -15.85 -11.24
N ILE A 35 -4.85 -15.39 -10.00
CA ILE A 35 -3.98 -16.09 -9.02
C ILE A 35 -4.48 -17.51 -8.78
N ILE A 36 -5.78 -17.69 -8.55
CA ILE A 36 -6.40 -19.01 -8.31
C ILE A 36 -6.27 -19.91 -9.54
N GLN A 37 -6.47 -19.38 -10.74
CA GLN A 37 -6.34 -20.11 -11.99
C GLN A 37 -4.92 -20.64 -12.15
N ASP A 38 -3.91 -19.79 -11.97
CA ASP A 38 -2.50 -20.20 -12.07
C ASP A 38 -2.09 -21.20 -11.00
N ILE A 39 -2.67 -21.12 -9.80
CA ILE A 39 -2.47 -22.13 -8.75
C ILE A 39 -3.05 -23.48 -9.17
N LYS A 40 -4.25 -23.50 -9.74
CA LYS A 40 -4.88 -24.75 -10.18
C LYS A 40 -4.13 -25.42 -11.33
N THR A 41 -3.42 -24.66 -12.16
CA THR A 41 -2.66 -25.16 -13.31
C THR A 41 -1.17 -25.39 -13.02
N SER A 42 -0.71 -25.11 -11.79
CA SER A 42 0.67 -25.35 -11.35
C SER A 42 0.71 -26.29 -10.15
N GLU A 43 1.91 -26.71 -9.74
CA GLU A 43 2.11 -27.47 -8.50
C GLU A 43 2.15 -26.57 -7.24
N LEU A 44 1.84 -25.28 -7.39
CA LEU A 44 1.82 -24.33 -6.29
C LEU A 44 0.52 -24.43 -5.49
N SER A 45 0.56 -24.04 -4.22
CA SER A 45 -0.62 -23.89 -3.38
C SER A 45 -0.57 -22.57 -2.61
N PHE A 46 -1.71 -22.13 -2.09
CA PHE A 46 -1.72 -21.03 -1.13
C PHE A 46 -1.16 -21.49 0.21
N SER A 47 -0.19 -20.74 0.72
CA SER A 47 0.31 -20.92 2.07
C SER A 47 -0.80 -20.64 3.08
N GLN A 48 -0.83 -21.44 4.13
CA GLN A 48 -1.68 -21.22 5.31
C GLN A 48 -0.91 -20.54 6.46
N ASP A 49 0.37 -20.22 6.26
CA ASP A 49 1.21 -19.51 7.22
C ASP A 49 1.42 -18.06 6.75
N TYR A 50 0.85 -17.10 7.50
CA TYR A 50 0.98 -15.67 7.19
C TYR A 50 2.43 -15.16 7.26
N LYS A 51 3.34 -15.87 7.93
CA LYS A 51 4.77 -15.52 7.97
C LYS A 51 5.52 -15.98 6.72
N LYS A 52 4.94 -16.93 5.97
CA LYS A 52 5.51 -17.54 4.77
C LYS A 52 4.46 -17.58 3.64
N PRO A 53 3.97 -16.42 3.18
CA PRO A 53 2.97 -16.38 2.13
C PRO A 53 3.52 -16.96 0.81
N THR A 54 2.64 -17.41 -0.08
CA THR A 54 3.06 -17.84 -1.41
C THR A 54 3.40 -16.62 -2.26
N ILE A 55 4.65 -16.54 -2.74
CA ILE A 55 5.11 -15.42 -3.56
C ILE A 55 4.41 -15.44 -4.91
N ARG A 56 4.02 -14.25 -5.38
CA ARG A 56 3.35 -14.01 -6.65
C ARG A 56 4.06 -12.91 -7.43
N ASP A 57 4.05 -13.10 -8.75
CA ASP A 57 4.52 -12.12 -9.74
C ASP A 57 3.67 -10.84 -9.71
N GLY A 58 4.24 -9.72 -10.15
CA GLY A 58 3.54 -8.43 -10.20
C GLY A 58 2.30 -8.38 -11.09
N ARG A 59 2.13 -9.31 -12.04
CA ARG A 59 1.02 -9.34 -13.01
C ARG A 59 -0.38 -9.37 -12.43
N TYR A 60 -0.52 -9.78 -11.16
CA TYR A 60 -1.80 -9.85 -10.47
C TYR A 60 -2.18 -8.56 -9.73
N PHE A 61 -1.30 -7.56 -9.70
CA PHE A 61 -1.43 -6.39 -8.83
C PHE A 61 -1.39 -5.08 -9.63
N TYR A 62 -2.49 -4.33 -9.57
CA TYR A 62 -2.62 -3.03 -10.21
C TYR A 62 -2.57 -1.91 -9.18
N TYR A 63 -1.76 -0.88 -9.44
CA TYR A 63 -1.51 0.21 -8.50
C TYR A 63 -2.09 1.51 -9.03
N MET A 64 -2.83 2.21 -8.18
CA MET A 64 -3.43 3.50 -8.51
C MET A 64 -3.13 4.50 -7.40
N THR A 65 -2.75 5.72 -7.78
CA THR A 65 -2.65 6.86 -6.86
C THR A 65 -3.42 8.05 -7.42
N SER A 66 -3.83 8.98 -6.55
CA SER A 66 -4.55 10.20 -6.94
C SER A 66 -3.78 11.05 -7.95
N GLN A 67 -2.45 10.95 -7.96
CA GLN A 67 -1.57 11.79 -8.79
C GLN A 67 -1.13 11.11 -10.09
N GLN A 68 -1.16 9.77 -10.16
CA GLN A 68 -0.73 8.97 -11.31
C GLN A 68 -1.44 7.60 -11.36
N LYS A 69 -1.69 7.11 -12.57
CA LYS A 69 -2.12 5.72 -12.80
C LYS A 69 -0.93 4.96 -13.38
N THR A 70 -0.44 3.95 -12.69
CA THR A 70 0.66 3.12 -13.19
C THR A 70 0.16 1.71 -13.51
N TYR A 71 0.38 1.26 -14.74
CA TYR A 71 0.00 -0.08 -15.18
C TYR A 71 1.11 -1.10 -14.88
N ASN A 72 0.68 -2.31 -14.52
CA ASN A 72 1.40 -3.60 -14.41
C ASN A 72 2.90 -3.66 -14.82
N ASN A 73 3.67 -4.35 -13.98
CA ASN A 73 4.86 -5.20 -14.25
C ASN A 73 6.18 -4.53 -14.63
N ILE A 74 6.16 -3.28 -15.10
CA ILE A 74 7.38 -2.53 -15.48
C ILE A 74 7.33 -1.10 -14.92
N GLY A 75 6.13 -0.65 -14.53
CA GLY A 75 5.86 0.69 -14.06
C GLY A 75 6.26 0.89 -12.61
N ASN A 76 7.16 1.83 -12.39
CA ASN A 76 7.50 2.39 -11.10
C ASN A 76 6.28 3.13 -10.51
N LEU A 77 5.81 2.73 -9.32
CA LEU A 77 4.80 3.50 -8.61
C LEU A 77 5.47 4.78 -8.12
N LYS A 78 5.03 5.93 -8.63
CA LYS A 78 5.55 7.22 -8.22
C LYS A 78 4.58 7.88 -7.25
N VAL A 79 5.10 8.28 -6.10
CA VAL A 79 4.40 9.07 -5.10
C VAL A 79 5.08 10.44 -5.01
N THR A 80 4.30 11.52 -5.15
CA THR A 80 4.81 12.89 -4.99
C THR A 80 4.13 13.55 -3.79
N GLY A 81 4.90 14.20 -2.93
CA GLY A 81 4.37 14.83 -1.73
C GLY A 81 5.46 15.55 -0.95
N ASN A 82 5.17 15.97 0.27
CA ASN A 82 6.12 16.56 1.20
C ASN A 82 6.56 15.52 2.23
N ILE A 83 7.76 15.72 2.82
CA ILE A 83 8.16 14.94 4.00
C ILE A 83 7.14 15.19 5.10
N GLY A 84 6.63 14.11 5.71
CA GLY A 84 5.58 14.16 6.71
C GLY A 84 4.17 13.86 6.19
N ASP A 85 3.94 13.89 4.87
CA ASP A 85 2.65 13.49 4.30
C ASP A 85 2.35 12.02 4.56
N ILE A 86 1.06 11.69 4.64
CA ILE A 86 0.58 10.34 4.93
C ILE A 86 0.24 9.63 3.62
N VAL A 87 0.84 8.47 3.40
CA VAL A 87 0.49 7.55 2.32
C VAL A 87 -0.46 6.50 2.86
N ARG A 88 -1.66 6.45 2.30
CA ARG A 88 -2.72 5.53 2.74
C ARG A 88 -2.91 4.39 1.75
N TRP A 89 -2.58 3.18 2.17
CA TRP A 89 -2.62 1.97 1.37
C TRP A 89 -3.93 1.21 1.57
N ARG A 90 -4.63 0.93 0.47
CA ARG A 90 -5.82 0.08 0.44
C ARG A 90 -5.64 -1.03 -0.58
N ALA A 91 -6.21 -2.20 -0.30
CA ALA A 91 -6.27 -3.30 -1.24
C ALA A 91 -7.70 -3.79 -1.44
N SER A 92 -8.02 -4.24 -2.66
CA SER A 92 -9.29 -4.87 -3.00
C SER A 92 -9.09 -5.93 -4.09
N SER A 93 -9.95 -6.94 -4.11
CA SER A 93 -10.12 -7.75 -5.32
C SER A 93 -10.76 -6.93 -6.46
N LEU A 94 -10.65 -7.43 -7.70
CA LEU A 94 -11.32 -6.85 -8.87
C LEU A 94 -12.85 -6.74 -8.74
N SER A 95 -13.48 -7.63 -7.96
CA SER A 95 -14.92 -7.59 -7.69
C SER A 95 -15.30 -6.66 -6.54
N ALA A 96 -14.44 -5.69 -6.20
CA ALA A 96 -14.66 -4.76 -5.09
C ALA A 96 -14.99 -5.48 -3.77
N GLN A 97 -14.27 -6.57 -3.48
CA GLN A 97 -14.46 -7.44 -2.31
C GLN A 97 -15.76 -8.30 -2.32
N SER A 98 -16.57 -8.31 -3.38
CA SER A 98 -17.87 -9.02 -3.37
C SER A 98 -17.73 -10.55 -3.50
N GLU A 99 -16.85 -11.03 -4.39
CA GLU A 99 -16.65 -12.46 -4.63
C GLU A 99 -15.52 -13.01 -3.77
N TYR A 100 -14.31 -12.50 -4.00
CA TYR A 100 -13.15 -12.74 -3.16
C TYR A 100 -12.80 -11.48 -2.38
N GLN A 101 -12.32 -11.65 -1.17
CA GLN A 101 -11.88 -10.56 -0.31
C GLN A 101 -10.37 -10.62 -0.16
N VAL A 102 -9.74 -9.45 -0.18
CA VAL A 102 -8.30 -9.30 -0.01
C VAL A 102 -8.05 -8.36 1.16
N LEU A 103 -7.16 -8.77 2.05
CA LEU A 103 -6.67 -7.95 3.15
C LEU A 103 -5.16 -7.76 3.00
N LEU A 104 -4.73 -6.52 2.78
CA LEU A 104 -3.32 -6.12 2.96
C LEU A 104 -3.03 -6.09 4.46
N TYR A 105 -2.18 -6.99 4.94
CA TYR A 105 -1.89 -7.13 6.37
C TYR A 105 -0.45 -6.73 6.75
N ASP A 106 0.47 -6.65 5.79
CA ASP A 106 1.86 -6.26 6.07
C ASP A 106 2.54 -5.70 4.79
N MET A 107 3.54 -4.84 4.99
CA MET A 107 4.39 -4.29 3.94
C MET A 107 5.83 -4.19 4.46
N LYS A 108 6.78 -4.78 3.72
CA LYS A 108 8.19 -4.83 4.13
C LYS A 108 9.11 -4.31 3.05
N LYS A 109 10.13 -3.54 3.41
CA LYS A 109 11.16 -3.12 2.46
C LYS A 109 12.04 -4.31 2.09
N ILE A 110 12.32 -4.45 0.81
CA ILE A 110 13.25 -5.42 0.24
C ILE A 110 14.63 -4.77 0.11
N THR A 111 14.71 -3.63 -0.59
CA THR A 111 15.97 -2.89 -0.82
C THR A 111 15.69 -1.42 -1.15
N GLY A 112 16.76 -0.62 -1.21
CA GLY A 112 16.71 0.82 -1.48
C GLY A 112 16.55 1.68 -0.22
N GLU A 113 16.20 2.94 -0.44
CA GLU A 113 16.13 3.98 0.59
C GLU A 113 14.94 3.80 1.53
N ASN A 114 15.01 4.43 2.70
CA ASN A 114 13.89 4.51 3.65
C ASN A 114 12.96 5.66 3.24
N ASN A 115 12.23 5.47 2.14
CA ASN A 115 11.41 6.53 1.55
C ASN A 115 10.11 6.75 2.32
N ILE A 116 9.59 5.69 2.95
CA ILE A 116 8.37 5.73 3.76
C ILE A 116 8.57 4.99 5.09
N SER A 117 7.78 5.34 6.10
CA SER A 117 7.66 4.52 7.31
C SER A 117 6.87 3.24 7.04
N PHE A 118 7.15 2.18 7.78
CA PHE A 118 6.39 0.94 7.66
C PHE A 118 5.04 1.09 8.37
N PRO A 119 3.93 0.71 7.73
CA PRO A 119 2.65 0.69 8.40
C PRO A 119 2.68 -0.35 9.51
N VAL A 120 2.56 0.10 10.75
CA VAL A 120 2.63 -0.79 11.92
C VAL A 120 1.28 -1.45 12.20
N ASN A 121 0.17 -0.79 11.83
CA ASN A 121 -1.18 -1.22 12.18
C ASN A 121 -2.14 -1.13 10.99
N LEU A 122 -3.08 -2.07 10.93
CA LEU A 122 -4.29 -1.96 10.12
C LEU A 122 -5.27 -1.03 10.83
N ILE A 123 -5.59 0.09 10.20
CA ILE A 123 -6.59 1.04 10.68
C ILE A 123 -7.96 0.60 10.17
N LYS A 124 -8.98 0.69 11.03
CA LYS A 124 -10.37 0.37 10.72
C LYS A 124 -11.24 1.55 11.07
N GLU A 125 -12.08 1.97 10.13
CA GLU A 125 -12.99 3.10 10.30
C GLU A 125 -14.39 2.73 9.81
N VAL A 126 -15.39 3.44 10.32
CA VAL A 126 -16.77 3.38 9.82
C VAL A 126 -17.05 4.69 9.11
N THR A 127 -17.52 4.60 7.87
CA THR A 127 -17.89 5.77 7.06
C THR A 127 -19.19 5.52 6.33
N ASP A 128 -19.84 6.59 5.90
CA ASP A 128 -21.02 6.53 5.05
C ASP A 128 -20.59 6.44 3.57
N ILE A 129 -20.98 5.37 2.89
CA ILE A 129 -20.75 5.21 1.44
C ILE A 129 -22.05 5.42 0.67
N PRO A 130 -22.00 6.08 -0.51
CA PRO A 130 -23.17 6.23 -1.36
C PRO A 130 -23.51 4.89 -2.02
N ILE A 131 -24.77 4.48 -1.92
CA ILE A 131 -25.32 3.31 -2.61
C ILE A 131 -26.50 3.73 -3.49
N PRO A 132 -26.73 3.06 -4.63
CA PRO A 132 -27.88 3.34 -5.48
C PRO A 132 -29.20 3.12 -4.72
N GLN A 133 -30.14 4.06 -4.85
CA GLN A 133 -31.51 3.81 -4.37
C GLN A 133 -32.21 2.79 -5.28
N LYS A 134 -32.86 1.81 -4.65
CA LYS A 134 -33.63 0.80 -5.38
C LYS A 134 -34.82 1.46 -6.11
N ASN A 135 -35.05 1.05 -7.35
CA ASN A 135 -36.20 1.46 -8.18
C ASN A 135 -36.30 2.97 -8.49
N SER A 136 -35.19 3.69 -8.49
CA SER A 136 -35.20 5.08 -8.94
C SER A 136 -35.15 5.18 -10.47
N VAL A 137 -35.99 6.06 -11.04
CA VAL A 137 -36.03 6.36 -12.49
C VAL A 137 -34.83 7.21 -12.92
N THR A 138 -34.20 7.90 -11.96
CA THR A 138 -33.00 8.73 -12.14
C THR A 138 -31.87 8.25 -11.25
N PRO A 139 -30.59 8.47 -11.58
CA PRO A 139 -29.48 8.15 -10.69
C PRO A 139 -29.64 8.89 -9.34
N SER A 140 -30.04 8.16 -8.30
CA SER A 140 -30.18 8.68 -6.95
C SER A 140 -29.48 7.76 -5.96
N ILE A 141 -28.95 8.35 -4.90
CA ILE A 141 -28.16 7.66 -3.89
C ILE A 141 -28.83 7.75 -2.52
N THR A 142 -28.60 6.74 -1.71
CA THR A 142 -28.74 6.82 -0.25
C THR A 142 -27.40 6.45 0.36
N TYR A 143 -27.23 6.66 1.66
CA TYR A 143 -26.00 6.31 2.35
C TYR A 143 -26.20 5.06 3.19
N GLN A 144 -25.16 4.22 3.25
CA GLN A 144 -25.06 3.13 4.22
C GLN A 144 -23.72 3.23 4.95
N LYS A 145 -23.72 2.81 6.22
CA LYS A 145 -22.47 2.68 6.99
C LYS A 145 -21.71 1.46 6.51
N GLU A 146 -20.43 1.65 6.21
CA GLU A 146 -19.51 0.59 5.79
C GLU A 146 -18.24 0.63 6.63
N HIS A 147 -17.66 -0.55 6.87
CA HIS A 147 -16.34 -0.66 7.47
C HIS A 147 -15.28 -0.59 6.39
N ILE A 148 -14.39 0.39 6.50
CA ILE A 148 -13.21 0.48 5.64
C ILE A 148 -11.95 0.13 6.44
N SER A 149 -10.94 -0.35 5.74
CA SER A 149 -9.64 -0.62 6.34
C SER A 149 -8.50 -0.21 5.43
N TYR A 150 -7.43 0.30 6.02
CA TYR A 150 -6.24 0.75 5.31
C TYR A 150 -5.01 0.69 6.21
N GLN A 151 -3.84 0.83 5.60
CA GLN A 151 -2.56 0.98 6.28
C GLN A 151 -1.98 2.37 5.99
N GLU A 152 -1.26 2.96 6.94
CA GLU A 152 -0.66 4.28 6.77
C GLU A 152 0.86 4.24 6.90
N SER A 153 1.52 4.92 5.97
CA SER A 153 2.94 5.24 6.00
C SER A 153 3.12 6.75 6.01
N THR A 154 4.27 7.23 6.48
CA THR A 154 4.68 8.63 6.40
C THR A 154 5.76 8.75 5.34
N LEU A 155 5.71 9.76 4.48
CA LEU A 155 6.82 10.10 3.58
C LEU A 155 8.01 10.60 4.39
N LEU A 156 9.15 9.93 4.24
CA LEU A 156 10.37 10.23 5.01
C LEU A 156 11.45 10.87 4.14
N ASN A 157 11.65 10.35 2.93
CA ASN A 157 12.72 10.75 2.03
C ASN A 157 12.31 10.60 0.57
N THR A 158 12.98 11.31 -0.32
CA THR A 158 12.94 11.02 -1.76
C THR A 158 13.79 9.83 -2.13
N GLY A 159 13.41 9.20 -3.23
CA GLY A 159 14.27 8.34 -4.02
C GLY A 159 13.60 7.03 -4.33
N PHE A 160 14.35 5.93 -4.41
CA PHE A 160 13.86 4.67 -4.98
C PHE A 160 14.04 3.47 -4.05
N SER A 161 13.01 2.63 -3.98
CA SER A 161 12.93 1.50 -3.06
C SER A 161 12.01 0.41 -3.59
N TYR A 162 12.24 -0.83 -3.15
CA TYR A 162 11.35 -1.96 -3.42
C TYR A 162 10.70 -2.46 -2.15
N TYR A 163 9.39 -2.77 -2.21
CA TYR A 163 8.62 -3.32 -1.08
C TYR A 163 7.93 -4.62 -1.45
N ALA A 164 7.86 -5.55 -0.49
CA ALA A 164 7.01 -6.71 -0.53
C ALA A 164 5.66 -6.37 0.13
N LEU A 165 4.56 -6.68 -0.56
CA LEU A 165 3.20 -6.54 -0.04
C LEU A 165 2.68 -7.91 0.38
N TYR A 166 2.03 -8.00 1.54
CA TYR A 166 1.55 -9.26 2.10
C TYR A 166 0.04 -9.24 2.22
N LEU A 167 -0.63 -10.23 1.61
CA LEU A 167 -2.08 -10.26 1.49
C LEU A 167 -2.68 -11.58 1.93
N ALA A 168 -3.82 -11.50 2.61
CA ALA A 168 -4.68 -12.63 2.92
C ALA A 168 -5.85 -12.63 1.94
N ILE A 169 -6.12 -13.78 1.33
CA ILE A 169 -7.20 -13.96 0.36
C ILE A 169 -8.30 -14.81 0.99
N TYR A 170 -9.53 -14.35 0.86
CA TYR A 170 -10.72 -15.03 1.34
C TYR A 170 -11.70 -15.25 0.20
N ASN A 171 -12.50 -16.30 0.31
CA ASN A 171 -13.76 -16.44 -0.41
C ASN A 171 -14.87 -16.34 0.63
N ARG A 172 -15.57 -15.22 0.61
CA ARG A 172 -16.52 -14.81 1.65
C ARG A 172 -15.82 -14.80 3.01
N SER A 173 -16.27 -15.62 3.95
CA SER A 173 -15.70 -15.71 5.30
C SER A 173 -14.56 -16.74 5.42
N LYS A 174 -14.24 -17.49 4.36
CA LYS A 174 -13.26 -18.57 4.41
C LYS A 174 -11.91 -18.11 3.88
N LEU A 175 -10.87 -18.21 4.72
CA LEU A 175 -9.49 -18.01 4.29
C LEU A 175 -9.14 -19.05 3.20
N ILE A 176 -8.69 -18.56 2.05
CA ILE A 176 -8.07 -19.36 1.00
C ILE A 176 -6.58 -19.54 1.31
N GLY A 177 -5.92 -18.47 1.74
CA GLY A 177 -4.54 -18.47 2.23
C GLY A 177 -3.84 -17.13 2.01
N TYR A 178 -2.52 -17.15 2.11
CA TYR A 178 -1.69 -15.95 2.09
C TYR A 178 -0.80 -15.90 0.84
N CYS A 179 -0.68 -14.71 0.25
CA CYS A 179 0.25 -14.43 -0.85
C CYS A 179 1.07 -13.16 -0.60
N SER A 180 2.21 -13.03 -1.29
CA SER A 180 2.97 -11.78 -1.30
C SER A 180 3.31 -11.35 -2.71
N HIS A 181 3.30 -10.04 -2.95
CA HIS A 181 3.92 -9.46 -4.13
C HIS A 181 5.39 -9.22 -3.82
N GLY A 182 6.26 -10.10 -4.32
CA GLY A 182 7.71 -10.04 -4.13
C GLY A 182 8.26 -10.82 -2.93
N LEU A 183 9.59 -10.94 -2.91
CA LEU A 183 10.38 -11.62 -1.89
C LEU A 183 10.85 -10.64 -0.82
N SER A 184 10.73 -10.96 0.47
CA SER A 184 11.31 -10.13 1.54
C SER A 184 12.83 -10.22 1.64
N SER A 185 13.46 -11.17 0.95
CA SER A 185 14.91 -11.32 0.86
C SER A 185 15.46 -10.63 -0.39
N LYS A 186 16.68 -10.10 -0.30
CA LYS A 186 17.38 -9.35 -1.36
C LYS A 186 17.71 -10.17 -2.62
N GLU A 187 17.41 -11.47 -2.62
CA GLU A 187 17.61 -12.38 -3.74
C GLU A 187 16.35 -12.40 -4.57
N SER A 188 16.38 -11.80 -5.76
CA SER A 188 15.28 -11.90 -6.72
C SER A 188 15.83 -11.81 -8.14
N LEU A 189 15.70 -12.94 -8.84
CA LEU A 189 15.82 -13.08 -10.29
C LEU A 189 14.69 -12.29 -10.96
N GLN A 190 14.90 -11.95 -12.23
CA GLN A 190 13.99 -11.21 -13.11
C GLN A 190 12.49 -11.51 -12.84
N GLY A 191 11.70 -10.49 -12.47
CA GLY A 191 10.23 -10.55 -12.33
C GLY A 191 9.65 -10.58 -10.90
N LEU A 192 10.44 -10.96 -9.88
CA LEU A 192 9.96 -11.14 -8.49
C LEU A 192 10.30 -9.99 -7.52
N ASN A 193 10.68 -8.83 -8.06
CA ASN A 193 11.33 -7.74 -7.31
C ASN A 193 10.41 -7.00 -6.32
N GLY A 194 9.14 -7.38 -6.19
CA GLY A 194 8.14 -6.66 -5.39
C GLY A 194 7.70 -5.35 -6.05
N LEU A 195 7.07 -4.46 -5.28
CA LEU A 195 6.61 -3.15 -5.73
C LEU A 195 7.78 -2.16 -5.86
N PRO A 196 8.16 -1.72 -7.08
CA PRO A 196 9.04 -0.56 -7.24
C PRO A 196 8.31 0.72 -6.83
N LEU A 197 8.87 1.47 -5.87
CA LEU A 197 8.35 2.75 -5.40
C LEU A 197 9.40 3.85 -5.55
N THR A 198 9.08 4.87 -6.34
CA THR A 198 9.77 6.16 -6.34
C THR A 198 8.99 7.18 -5.54
N VAL A 199 9.65 7.82 -4.58
CA VAL A 199 9.13 9.00 -3.88
C VAL A 199 9.84 10.24 -4.40
N THR A 200 9.09 11.25 -4.82
CA THR A 200 9.62 12.58 -5.16
C THR A 200 9.02 13.62 -4.24
N ILE A 201 9.83 14.57 -3.77
CA ILE A 201 9.31 15.68 -2.99
C ILE A 201 8.78 16.74 -3.94
N SER A 202 7.57 17.23 -3.69
CA SER A 202 7.04 18.43 -4.35
C SER A 202 7.99 19.58 -4.03
N SER A 203 8.80 20.02 -5.00
CA SER A 203 9.58 21.24 -4.79
C SER A 203 8.61 22.37 -4.52
N SER A 204 8.72 23.02 -3.37
CA SER A 204 8.15 24.34 -3.16
C SER A 204 8.76 25.23 -4.24
N THR A 205 8.00 25.52 -5.30
CA THR A 205 8.36 26.58 -6.23
C THR A 205 8.35 27.88 -5.42
N ASP A 206 9.54 28.42 -5.18
CA ASP A 206 9.77 29.80 -4.77
C ASP A 206 9.21 30.78 -5.82
#